data_AF-A0A7I4E282-F1
#
_entry.id   AF-A0A7I4E282-F1
#
_cell.length_a   1.000
_cell.length_b   1.000
_cell.length_c   1.000
_cell.angle_alpha   90.00
_cell.angle_beta   90.00
_cell.angle_gamma   90.00
#
_symmetry.space_group_name_H-M   'P 1'
#
loop_
_entity.id
_entity.type
_entity.pdbx_description
1 polymer ?
#
loop_
_entity_poly.entity_id
_entity_poly.type
_entity_poly.pdbx_seq_one_letter_code
_entity_poly.pdbx_strand_id
1 'polypeptide(L)'
;MRSREAALVMLLAITIQAASAAMPFTANYLATTDTFHTRILNAGERVDLVLDKSSAAAFGSKSKYLFGSIGMGIKLVPGNSAGTVTAYYLSSEGGEHDEMDFEFLGKGGDQPYILQTNVFAKGKGDREQRINLWFDPTADFHTYSLFWNKNITVFYVDTTPIRVYKNNEDLGVPYPNSQGVGIYASLWDGSEWATDGGKVGLDWNAAPFVASFQGFGVDSCDVAGGISACKDDGKWYQGAEHHDLNGNQIAQLKDVRQKHVTYDYCTDRKRTATAPVECARNWYE
;
A
#
# COMPACT_ATOMS: atom_id res chain seq x y z
N MET A 1 -21.20 0.67 57.37
CA MET A 1 -21.25 1.98 56.67
C MET A 1 -19.83 2.32 56.22
N ARG A 2 -19.67 2.70 54.95
CA ARG A 2 -18.42 3.00 54.19
C ARG A 2 -17.81 1.86 53.36
N SER A 3 -18.51 1.62 52.25
CA SER A 3 -17.95 1.39 50.90
C SER A 3 -16.76 2.31 50.59
N ARG A 4 -15.72 1.78 49.93
CA ARG A 4 -14.89 2.38 48.86
C ARG A 4 -14.23 1.24 48.07
N GLU A 5 -14.83 0.79 46.98
CA GLU A 5 -14.58 1.22 45.58
C GLU A 5 -13.36 0.54 44.95
N ALA A 6 -13.63 -0.53 44.20
CA ALA A 6 -12.68 -1.14 43.28
C ALA A 6 -12.53 -0.22 42.06
N ALA A 7 -11.30 0.23 41.80
CA ALA A 7 -11.00 0.99 40.60
C ALA A 7 -11.01 0.05 39.39
N LEU A 8 -12.04 0.17 38.57
CA LEU A 8 -12.12 -0.47 37.25
C LEU A 8 -11.20 0.30 36.30
N VAL A 9 -10.02 -0.24 36.03
CA VAL A 9 -9.15 0.27 34.96
C VAL A 9 -9.75 -0.18 33.63
N MET A 10 -10.56 0.68 33.00
CA MET A 10 -10.91 0.50 31.59
C MET A 10 -9.68 0.79 30.74
N LEU A 11 -9.00 -0.24 30.25
CA LEU A 11 -8.15 -0.11 29.08
C LEU A 11 -9.05 0.21 27.89
N LEU A 12 -9.19 1.49 27.54
CA LEU A 12 -9.58 1.87 26.18
C LEU A 12 -8.41 1.49 25.27
N ALA A 13 -8.50 0.31 24.64
CA ALA A 13 -7.78 0.09 23.39
C ALA A 13 -8.41 1.04 22.37
N ILE A 14 -7.78 2.19 22.14
CA ILE A 14 -8.09 3.02 20.97
C ILE A 14 -7.54 2.26 19.77
N THR A 15 -8.34 1.35 19.24
CA THR A 15 -8.13 0.82 17.89
C THR A 15 -8.32 2.00 16.94
N ILE A 16 -7.25 2.40 16.25
CA ILE A 16 -7.37 3.26 15.08
C ILE A 16 -8.12 2.44 14.04
N GLN A 17 -9.45 2.53 14.07
CA GLN A 17 -10.31 2.02 13.02
C GLN A 17 -11.07 3.21 12.46
N ALA A 18 -10.35 4.13 11.83
CA ALA A 18 -10.96 4.85 10.72
C ALA A 18 -11.01 3.87 9.54
N ALA A 19 -11.88 2.86 9.62
CA ALA A 19 -12.42 2.30 8.39
C ALA A 19 -13.17 3.49 7.77
N SER A 20 -12.57 4.13 6.77
CA SER A 20 -13.29 5.11 5.96
C SER A 20 -14.64 4.50 5.61
N ALA A 21 -15.74 5.19 5.91
CA ALA A 21 -17.09 4.66 5.74
C ALA A 21 -17.19 3.96 4.37
N ALA A 22 -17.82 2.79 4.31
CA ALA A 22 -17.94 2.04 3.07
C ALA A 22 -18.67 2.93 2.03
N MET A 23 -17.91 3.44 1.07
CA MET A 23 -18.42 4.25 -0.04
C MET A 23 -18.49 3.38 -1.29
N PRO A 24 -19.50 3.58 -2.16
CA PRO A 24 -19.50 2.94 -3.47
C PRO A 24 -18.28 3.44 -4.27
N PHE A 25 -17.71 2.57 -5.10
CA PHE A 25 -16.59 2.87 -6.00
C PHE A 25 -16.74 4.21 -6.73
N THR A 26 -17.94 4.44 -7.29
CA THR A 26 -18.24 5.63 -8.08
C THR A 26 -18.31 6.91 -7.26
N ALA A 27 -18.19 6.89 -5.93
CA ALA A 27 -18.01 8.09 -5.14
C ALA A 27 -16.64 8.72 -5.41
N ASN A 28 -15.57 7.93 -5.26
CA ASN A 28 -14.19 8.42 -5.23
C ASN A 28 -13.35 8.03 -6.45
N TYR A 29 -13.78 7.03 -7.23
CA TYR A 29 -12.97 6.45 -8.31
C TYR A 29 -13.71 6.43 -9.66
N LEU A 30 -12.92 6.26 -10.72
CA LEU A 30 -13.36 6.07 -12.10
C LEU A 30 -12.60 4.89 -12.72
N ALA A 31 -13.30 4.07 -13.50
CA ALA A 31 -12.67 3.05 -14.32
C ALA A 31 -11.91 3.72 -15.48
N THR A 32 -10.72 3.23 -15.80
CA THR A 32 -9.92 3.70 -16.94
C THR A 32 -9.94 2.74 -18.12
N THR A 33 -10.52 1.55 -17.92
CA THR A 33 -10.73 0.51 -18.92
C THR A 33 -12.22 0.19 -19.07
N ASP A 34 -12.57 -0.62 -20.08
CA ASP A 34 -13.96 -0.93 -20.39
C ASP A 34 -14.68 -1.70 -19.27
N THR A 35 -16.00 -1.85 -19.42
CA THR A 35 -16.87 -2.49 -18.40
C THR A 35 -16.68 -3.99 -18.28
N PHE A 36 -16.00 -4.65 -19.23
CA PHE A 36 -15.65 -6.05 -19.12
C PHE A 36 -14.39 -6.24 -18.25
N HIS A 37 -13.41 -5.37 -18.45
CA HIS A 37 -12.12 -5.38 -17.75
C HIS A 37 -12.20 -4.75 -16.35
N THR A 38 -13.06 -3.75 -16.16
CA THR A 38 -13.37 -3.15 -14.85
C THR A 38 -14.84 -3.35 -14.51
N ARG A 39 -15.14 -4.42 -13.78
CA ARG A 39 -16.52 -4.80 -13.44
C ARG A 39 -16.91 -4.19 -12.10
N ILE A 40 -17.81 -3.20 -12.13
CA ILE A 40 -18.39 -2.61 -10.93
C ILE A 40 -19.60 -3.46 -10.50
N LEU A 41 -19.50 -4.09 -9.34
CA LEU A 41 -20.46 -5.06 -8.80
C LEU A 41 -21.14 -4.49 -7.55
N ASN A 42 -22.27 -5.10 -7.16
CA ASN A 42 -22.98 -4.80 -5.91
C ASN A 42 -23.17 -3.29 -5.67
N ALA A 43 -23.72 -2.58 -6.65
CA ALA A 43 -23.91 -1.13 -6.60
C ALA A 43 -22.64 -0.30 -6.29
N GLY A 44 -21.46 -0.83 -6.59
CA GLY A 44 -20.18 -0.17 -6.32
C GLY A 44 -19.47 -0.65 -5.06
N GLU A 45 -19.98 -1.64 -4.33
CA GLU A 45 -19.31 -2.18 -3.14
C GLU A 45 -18.10 -3.04 -3.48
N ARG A 46 -18.04 -3.61 -4.69
CA ARG A 46 -16.92 -4.41 -5.19
C ARG A 46 -16.56 -4.05 -6.62
N VAL A 47 -15.28 -4.06 -6.94
CA VAL A 47 -14.75 -3.97 -8.30
C VAL A 47 -13.87 -5.16 -8.60
N ASP A 48 -14.08 -5.80 -9.74
CA ASP A 48 -13.17 -6.81 -10.27
C ASP A 48 -12.38 -6.21 -11.44
N LEU A 49 -11.05 -6.23 -11.32
CA LEU A 49 -10.13 -5.98 -12.43
C LEU A 49 -9.82 -7.31 -13.11
N VAL A 50 -9.96 -7.34 -14.43
CA VAL A 50 -9.82 -8.55 -15.24
C VAL A 50 -8.71 -8.36 -16.24
N LEU A 51 -7.80 -9.33 -16.32
CA LEU A 51 -6.74 -9.37 -17.31
C LEU A 51 -6.95 -10.58 -18.22
N ASP A 52 -6.97 -10.33 -19.53
CA ASP A 52 -6.92 -11.35 -20.57
C ASP A 52 -6.05 -10.86 -21.75
N LYS A 53 -6.01 -11.65 -22.83
CA LYS A 53 -5.17 -11.35 -24.00
C LYS A 53 -5.51 -10.03 -24.69
N SER A 54 -6.69 -9.47 -24.43
CA SER A 54 -7.19 -8.28 -25.10
C SER A 54 -6.83 -6.99 -24.38
N SER A 55 -6.83 -6.99 -23.03
CA SER A 55 -6.49 -5.80 -22.26
C SER A 55 -6.10 -6.10 -20.81
N ALA A 56 -5.26 -5.22 -20.27
CA ALA A 56 -5.13 -5.00 -18.83
C ALA A 56 -6.36 -4.25 -18.29
N ALA A 57 -6.45 -4.11 -16.97
CA ALA A 57 -7.52 -3.36 -16.32
C ALA A 57 -6.98 -2.39 -15.28
N ALA A 58 -7.64 -1.23 -15.14
CA ALA A 58 -7.27 -0.25 -14.14
C ALA A 58 -8.43 0.66 -13.72
N PHE A 59 -8.26 1.31 -12.57
CA PHE A 59 -9.04 2.45 -12.13
C PHE A 59 -8.17 3.48 -11.40
N GLY A 60 -8.67 4.71 -11.29
CA GLY A 60 -8.00 5.80 -10.58
C GLY A 60 -8.97 6.66 -9.78
N SER A 61 -8.47 7.36 -8.77
CA SER A 61 -9.26 8.33 -8.00
C SER A 61 -9.60 9.56 -8.83
N LYS A 62 -10.74 10.18 -8.50
CA LYS A 62 -11.19 11.45 -9.12
C LYS A 62 -10.40 12.64 -8.62
N SER A 63 -10.03 12.62 -7.34
CA SER A 63 -9.26 13.66 -6.67
C SER A 63 -7.82 13.23 -6.47
N LYS A 64 -6.97 14.21 -6.18
CA LYS A 64 -5.61 14.02 -5.69
C LYS A 64 -5.57 14.35 -4.20
N TYR A 65 -4.68 13.68 -3.49
CA TYR A 65 -4.60 13.76 -2.03
C TYR A 65 -3.18 14.02 -1.56
N LEU A 66 -3.05 14.54 -0.34
CA LEU A 66 -1.78 14.66 0.37
C LEU A 66 -2.02 14.34 1.84
N PHE A 67 -1.31 13.33 2.36
CA PHE A 67 -1.36 12.87 3.75
C PHE A 67 -2.73 12.33 4.23
N GLY A 68 -2.69 11.47 5.22
CA GLY A 68 -3.84 10.77 5.79
C GLY A 68 -3.62 9.26 5.85
N SER A 69 -4.72 8.51 5.78
CA SER A 69 -4.74 7.05 5.72
C SER A 69 -5.61 6.59 4.58
N ILE A 70 -5.02 5.89 3.62
CA ILE A 70 -5.72 5.39 2.44
C ILE A 70 -5.55 3.87 2.43
N GLY A 71 -6.67 3.16 2.44
CA GLY A 71 -6.70 1.70 2.45
C GLY A 71 -7.59 1.14 1.36
N MET A 72 -7.29 -0.08 0.95
CA MET A 72 -8.09 -0.83 -0.02
C MET A 72 -8.18 -2.29 0.44
N GLY A 73 -9.39 -2.84 0.44
CA GLY A 73 -9.59 -4.28 0.60
C GLY A 73 -9.29 -4.96 -0.72
N ILE A 74 -8.29 -5.84 -0.76
CA ILE A 74 -7.84 -6.51 -1.99
C ILE A 74 -7.86 -8.02 -1.79
N LYS A 75 -8.40 -8.75 -2.77
CA LYS A 75 -8.29 -10.20 -2.90
C LYS A 75 -7.66 -10.53 -4.24
N LEU A 76 -6.55 -11.28 -4.21
CA LEU A 76 -5.69 -11.50 -5.36
C LEU A 76 -6.18 -12.65 -6.26
N VAL A 77 -5.57 -12.73 -7.44
CA VAL A 77 -5.85 -13.74 -8.46
C VAL A 77 -5.60 -15.15 -7.91
N PRO A 78 -6.63 -16.03 -7.87
CA PRO A 78 -6.47 -17.39 -7.40
C PRO A 78 -5.78 -18.29 -8.43
N GLY A 79 -5.33 -19.48 -8.00
CA GLY A 79 -4.76 -20.48 -8.90
C GLY A 79 -3.37 -20.10 -9.42
N ASN A 80 -3.11 -20.39 -10.70
CA ASN A 80 -1.87 -20.00 -11.37
C ASN A 80 -1.96 -18.54 -11.79
N SER A 81 -1.21 -17.67 -11.13
CA SER A 81 -1.17 -16.24 -11.40
C SER A 81 0.21 -15.75 -11.83
N ALA A 82 1.13 -16.66 -12.15
CA ALA A 82 2.48 -16.31 -12.60
C ALA A 82 2.45 -15.26 -13.72
N GLY A 83 3.39 -14.33 -13.68
CA GLY A 83 3.49 -13.20 -14.61
C GLY A 83 2.46 -12.07 -14.38
N THR A 84 1.40 -12.26 -13.60
CA THR A 84 0.49 -11.15 -13.27
C THR A 84 1.11 -10.20 -12.25
N VAL A 85 0.81 -8.91 -12.38
CA VAL A 85 1.04 -7.90 -11.34
C VAL A 85 -0.29 -7.24 -11.02
N THR A 86 -0.76 -7.40 -9.78
CA THR A 86 -1.82 -6.55 -9.23
C THR A 86 -1.13 -5.39 -8.52
N ALA A 87 -1.36 -4.16 -8.96
CA ALA A 87 -0.80 -2.97 -8.31
C ALA A 87 -1.89 -2.17 -7.60
N TYR A 88 -1.56 -1.63 -6.43
CA TYR A 88 -2.31 -0.62 -5.71
C TYR A 88 -1.32 0.43 -5.23
N TYR A 89 -1.42 1.64 -5.75
CA TYR A 89 -0.38 2.64 -5.58
C TYR A 89 -0.93 4.05 -5.56
N LEU A 90 -0.16 4.95 -4.97
CA LEU A 90 -0.42 6.38 -5.02
C LEU A 90 0.67 7.02 -5.85
N SER A 91 0.33 7.85 -6.83
CA SER A 91 1.32 8.49 -7.69
C SER A 91 0.93 9.91 -8.09
N SER A 92 1.90 10.81 -8.21
CA SER A 92 1.74 12.10 -8.90
C SER A 92 2.15 11.99 -10.36
N GLU A 93 1.97 13.06 -11.13
CA GLU A 93 2.28 13.05 -12.56
C GLU A 93 3.68 13.61 -12.84
N GLY A 94 4.32 13.12 -13.91
CA GLY A 94 5.56 13.67 -14.44
C GLY A 94 6.82 12.89 -14.06
N GLY A 95 7.96 13.35 -14.58
CA GLY A 95 9.25 12.66 -14.38
C GLY A 95 9.80 12.76 -12.95
N GLU A 96 9.40 13.78 -12.19
CA GLU A 96 9.75 13.96 -10.78
C GLU A 96 8.60 13.51 -9.86
N HIS A 97 7.83 12.51 -10.24
CA HIS A 97 6.67 12.08 -9.46
C HIS A 97 7.04 11.57 -8.06
N ASP A 98 6.10 11.71 -7.14
CA ASP A 98 6.08 11.04 -5.84
C ASP A 98 5.19 9.81 -5.99
N GLU A 99 5.65 8.63 -5.56
CA GLU A 99 4.90 7.38 -5.69
C GLU A 99 5.16 6.40 -4.54
N MET A 100 4.12 5.66 -4.15
CA MET A 100 4.14 4.70 -3.04
C MET A 100 3.33 3.47 -3.42
N ASP A 101 4.00 2.33 -3.48
CA ASP A 101 3.47 1.15 -4.18
C ASP A 101 3.20 -0.03 -3.27
N PHE A 102 2.09 -0.73 -3.57
CA PHE A 102 1.92 -2.14 -3.31
C PHE A 102 1.83 -2.85 -4.66
N GLU A 103 2.74 -3.78 -4.92
CA GLU A 103 2.73 -4.62 -6.12
C GLU A 103 2.71 -6.09 -5.71
N PHE A 104 1.63 -6.78 -6.03
CA PHE A 104 1.48 -8.20 -5.77
C PHE A 104 1.93 -8.99 -6.99
N LEU A 105 3.07 -9.66 -6.84
CA LEU A 105 3.68 -10.44 -7.89
C LEU A 105 3.09 -11.84 -7.85
N GLY A 106 2.43 -12.22 -8.95
CA GLY A 106 1.72 -13.47 -9.08
C GLY A 106 2.59 -14.71 -8.92
N LYS A 107 1.96 -15.81 -8.52
CA LYS A 107 2.62 -17.07 -8.17
C LYS A 107 2.38 -18.16 -9.21
N GLY A 108 3.40 -18.97 -9.46
CA GLY A 108 3.30 -20.24 -10.20
C GLY A 108 3.35 -21.43 -9.25
N GLY A 109 2.46 -22.41 -9.45
CA GLY A 109 2.42 -23.63 -8.63
C GLY A 109 2.20 -23.34 -7.13
N ASP A 110 3.00 -23.97 -6.27
CA ASP A 110 2.89 -23.87 -4.81
C ASP A 110 3.68 -22.71 -4.19
N GLN A 111 4.28 -21.83 -5.00
CA GLN A 111 5.03 -20.67 -4.49
C GLN A 111 4.08 -19.66 -3.82
N PRO A 112 4.51 -18.93 -2.78
CA PRO A 112 3.70 -17.85 -2.23
C PRO A 112 3.63 -16.65 -3.18
N TYR A 113 2.58 -15.85 -3.02
CA TYR A 113 2.57 -14.48 -3.56
C TYR A 113 3.69 -13.66 -2.90
N ILE A 114 4.31 -12.78 -3.68
CA ILE A 114 5.22 -11.76 -3.14
C ILE A 114 4.48 -10.43 -3.14
N LEU A 115 4.48 -9.75 -2.00
CA LEU A 115 4.12 -8.34 -1.93
C LEU A 115 5.42 -7.51 -2.00
N GLN A 116 5.56 -6.72 -3.07
CA GLN A 116 6.58 -5.69 -3.20
C GLN A 116 6.01 -4.34 -2.78
N THR A 117 6.82 -3.56 -2.06
CA THR A 117 6.56 -2.13 -1.84
C THR A 117 7.69 -1.30 -2.39
N ASN A 118 7.40 -0.10 -2.86
CA ASN A 118 8.41 0.85 -3.33
C ASN A 118 8.03 2.28 -2.92
N VAL A 119 9.02 3.18 -2.95
CA VAL A 119 8.83 4.60 -2.67
C VAL A 119 9.66 5.43 -3.63
N PHE A 120 8.99 6.22 -4.46
CA PHE A 120 9.55 7.29 -5.27
C PHE A 120 9.28 8.63 -4.60
N ALA A 121 10.29 9.49 -4.60
CA ALA A 121 10.13 10.89 -4.23
C ALA A 121 10.98 11.74 -5.18
N LYS A 122 10.36 12.75 -5.80
CA LYS A 122 10.98 13.56 -6.86
C LYS A 122 11.58 12.70 -7.98
N GLY A 123 10.86 11.67 -8.41
CA GLY A 123 11.25 10.74 -9.46
C GLY A 123 12.35 9.74 -9.07
N LYS A 124 12.86 9.82 -7.84
CA LYS A 124 13.91 8.92 -7.35
C LYS A 124 13.27 7.76 -6.59
N GLY A 125 13.24 6.59 -7.22
CA GLY A 125 12.77 5.33 -6.62
C GLY A 125 13.93 4.44 -6.17
N ASP A 126 13.93 3.19 -6.66
CA ASP A 126 14.92 2.16 -6.37
C ASP A 126 14.94 1.69 -4.91
N ARG A 127 13.76 1.64 -4.26
CA ARG A 127 13.60 1.32 -2.84
C ARG A 127 12.70 0.11 -2.60
N GLU A 128 12.85 -0.92 -3.41
CA GLU A 128 11.99 -2.10 -3.33
C GLU A 128 12.24 -2.87 -2.02
N GLN A 129 11.15 -3.29 -1.38
CA GLN A 129 11.16 -4.33 -0.35
C GLN A 129 10.14 -5.38 -0.73
N ARG A 130 10.48 -6.66 -0.54
CA ARG A 130 9.59 -7.79 -0.86
C ARG A 130 9.35 -8.62 0.38
N ILE A 131 8.10 -9.02 0.58
CA ILE A 131 7.69 -9.93 1.65
C ILE A 131 6.85 -11.08 1.13
N ASN A 132 6.92 -12.22 1.81
CA ASN A 132 5.87 -13.24 1.75
C ASN A 132 4.79 -12.93 2.79
N LEU A 133 3.52 -13.02 2.42
CA LEU A 133 2.40 -12.83 3.35
C LEU A 133 2.23 -14.04 4.29
N TRP A 134 1.72 -13.81 5.51
CA TRP A 134 1.46 -14.84 6.52
C TRP A 134 0.07 -15.51 6.38
N PHE A 135 -0.59 -15.30 5.23
CA PHE A 135 -1.89 -15.83 4.86
C PHE A 135 -1.96 -16.04 3.35
N ASP A 136 -3.01 -16.72 2.87
CA ASP A 136 -3.31 -16.83 1.44
C ASP A 136 -4.11 -15.60 0.97
N PRO A 137 -3.51 -14.65 0.23
CA PRO A 137 -4.18 -13.41 -0.19
C PRO A 137 -5.22 -13.63 -1.30
N THR A 138 -5.39 -14.87 -1.78
CA THR A 138 -6.40 -15.24 -2.79
C THR A 138 -7.69 -15.75 -2.16
N ALA A 139 -7.64 -16.17 -0.88
CA ALA A 139 -8.75 -16.82 -0.19
C ALA A 139 -9.81 -15.81 0.30
N ASP A 140 -9.38 -14.67 0.84
CA ASP A 140 -10.26 -13.62 1.35
C ASP A 140 -9.68 -12.22 1.10
N PHE A 141 -10.50 -11.19 1.32
CA PHE A 141 -10.05 -9.81 1.30
C PHE A 141 -9.20 -9.48 2.51
N HIS A 142 -8.05 -8.87 2.26
CA HIS A 142 -7.22 -8.24 3.27
C HIS A 142 -7.07 -6.75 2.96
N THR A 143 -6.87 -5.93 3.98
CA THR A 143 -6.73 -4.49 3.80
C THR A 143 -5.27 -4.13 3.63
N TYR A 144 -4.96 -3.38 2.57
CA TYR A 144 -3.62 -2.85 2.32
C TYR A 144 -3.71 -1.33 2.42
N SER A 145 -2.99 -0.75 3.37
CA SER A 145 -3.15 0.65 3.73
C SER A 145 -1.83 1.39 3.78
N LEU A 146 -1.87 2.64 3.34
CA LEU A 146 -0.80 3.60 3.47
C LEU A 146 -1.22 4.68 4.48
N PHE A 147 -0.52 4.76 5.60
CA PHE A 147 -0.54 5.93 6.46
C PHE A 147 0.61 6.85 6.08
N TRP A 148 0.34 8.14 5.93
CA TRP A 148 1.32 9.09 5.40
C TRP A 148 1.09 10.48 5.98
N ASN A 149 2.13 11.08 6.57
CA ASN A 149 2.11 12.46 7.05
C ASN A 149 3.45 13.16 6.80
N LYS A 150 3.70 14.32 7.45
CA LYS A 150 4.97 15.06 7.26
C LYS A 150 6.22 14.31 7.72
N ASN A 151 6.06 13.35 8.64
CA ASN A 151 7.15 12.71 9.37
C ASN A 151 7.41 11.28 8.88
N ILE A 152 6.37 10.54 8.53
CA ILE A 152 6.46 9.11 8.27
C ILE A 152 5.42 8.64 7.23
N THR A 153 5.88 7.72 6.38
CA THR A 153 5.04 6.85 5.55
C THR A 153 5.12 5.44 6.13
N VAL A 154 3.97 4.82 6.37
CA VAL A 154 3.86 3.45 6.90
C VAL A 154 2.95 2.63 6.01
N PHE A 155 3.46 1.50 5.55
CA PHE A 155 2.69 0.51 4.79
C PHE A 155 2.17 -0.54 5.77
N TYR A 156 0.88 -0.83 5.69
CA TYR A 156 0.19 -1.81 6.51
C TYR A 156 -0.40 -2.93 5.66
N VAL A 157 -0.36 -4.13 6.22
CA VAL A 157 -1.22 -5.24 5.85
C VAL A 157 -2.14 -5.51 7.04
N ASP A 158 -3.44 -5.36 6.82
CA ASP A 158 -4.47 -5.22 7.83
C ASP A 158 -4.09 -4.15 8.86
N THR A 159 -3.69 -4.55 10.05
CA THR A 159 -3.24 -3.66 11.13
C THR A 159 -1.74 -3.73 11.41
N THR A 160 -1.02 -4.57 10.66
CA THR A 160 0.41 -4.87 10.90
C THR A 160 1.28 -3.99 10.02
N PRO A 161 2.17 -3.14 10.59
CA PRO A 161 3.12 -2.37 9.80
C PRO A 161 4.14 -3.31 9.17
N ILE A 162 4.28 -3.24 7.84
CA ILE A 162 5.23 -4.06 7.09
C ILE A 162 6.46 -3.27 6.64
N ARG A 163 6.34 -1.94 6.54
CA ARG A 163 7.41 -1.04 6.13
C ARG A 163 7.19 0.36 6.69
N VAL A 164 8.29 1.02 7.01
CA VAL A 164 8.36 2.43 7.36
C VAL A 164 9.33 3.14 6.43
N TYR A 165 8.96 4.33 5.98
CA TYR A 165 9.83 5.28 5.30
C TYR A 165 9.68 6.65 5.97
N LYS A 166 10.67 7.05 6.77
CA LYS A 166 10.67 8.33 7.48
C LYS A 166 11.04 9.48 6.55
N ASN A 167 10.54 10.67 6.87
CA ASN A 167 11.04 11.89 6.27
C ASN A 167 12.49 12.11 6.71
N ASN A 168 13.40 12.03 5.75
CA ASN A 168 14.84 12.16 5.92
C ASN A 168 15.39 13.29 5.03
N GLU A 169 14.59 14.32 4.77
CA GLU A 169 15.02 15.49 3.99
C GLU A 169 16.20 16.22 4.64
N ASP A 170 16.35 16.13 5.97
CA ASP A 170 17.51 16.64 6.71
C ASP A 170 18.82 15.90 6.38
N LEU A 171 18.73 14.67 5.84
CA LEU A 171 19.84 13.90 5.31
C LEU A 171 19.97 14.02 3.78
N GLY A 172 19.18 14.90 3.14
CA GLY A 172 19.16 15.07 1.70
C GLY A 172 18.42 13.96 0.94
N VAL A 173 17.63 13.12 1.63
CA VAL A 173 16.80 12.09 0.99
C VAL A 173 15.41 12.68 0.70
N PRO A 174 14.95 12.71 -0.57
CA PRO A 174 13.62 13.20 -0.89
C PRO A 174 12.52 12.40 -0.21
N TYR A 175 11.44 13.08 0.13
CA TYR A 175 10.26 12.50 0.76
C TYR A 175 9.00 12.92 -0.01
N PRO A 176 8.03 12.02 -0.23
CA PRO A 176 6.80 12.37 -0.94
C PRO A 176 6.00 13.30 -0.04
N ASN A 177 6.09 14.62 -0.23
CA ASN A 177 5.31 15.61 0.52
C ASN A 177 5.02 16.88 -0.28
N SER A 178 5.45 16.94 -1.53
CA SER A 178 5.40 18.16 -2.34
C SER A 178 4.32 18.15 -3.41
N GLN A 179 3.70 17.00 -3.66
CA GLN A 179 2.77 16.79 -4.76
C GLN A 179 1.49 16.10 -4.26
N GLY A 180 0.35 16.50 -4.82
CA GLY A 180 -0.87 15.73 -4.65
C GLY A 180 -0.81 14.46 -5.51
N VAL A 181 -1.13 13.32 -4.90
CA VAL A 181 -1.08 12.01 -5.55
C VAL A 181 -2.50 11.50 -5.81
N GLY A 182 -2.71 10.88 -6.97
CA GLY A 182 -3.91 10.07 -7.22
C GLY A 182 -3.75 8.68 -6.58
N ILE A 183 -4.86 7.98 -6.39
CA ILE A 183 -4.89 6.58 -5.93
C ILE A 183 -5.25 5.71 -7.14
N TYR A 184 -4.46 4.68 -7.41
CA TYR A 184 -4.61 3.85 -8.59
C TYR A 184 -4.60 2.37 -8.21
N ALA A 185 -5.29 1.56 -9.01
CA ALA A 185 -5.12 0.13 -9.02
C ALA A 185 -5.12 -0.41 -10.44
N SER A 186 -4.32 -1.44 -10.69
CA SER A 186 -4.23 -2.08 -11.99
C SER A 186 -3.96 -3.58 -11.87
N LEU A 187 -4.32 -4.33 -12.91
CA LEU A 187 -3.95 -5.72 -13.13
C LEU A 187 -3.40 -5.86 -14.54
N TRP A 188 -2.15 -6.29 -14.66
CA TRP A 188 -1.42 -6.31 -15.94
C TRP A 188 -0.40 -7.44 -16.03
N ASP A 189 0.13 -7.67 -17.24
CA ASP A 189 1.12 -8.69 -17.56
C ASP A 189 2.54 -8.17 -17.29
N GLY A 190 3.14 -8.60 -16.18
CA GLY A 190 4.53 -8.36 -15.80
C GLY A 190 5.44 -9.55 -16.06
N SER A 191 5.16 -10.40 -17.06
CA SER A 191 5.91 -11.61 -17.36
C SER A 191 7.43 -11.45 -17.45
N GLU A 192 7.92 -10.26 -17.81
CA GLU A 192 9.36 -9.99 -17.95
C GLU A 192 10.11 -9.96 -16.61
N TRP A 193 9.43 -9.82 -15.47
CA TRP A 193 10.11 -9.66 -14.17
C TRP A 193 9.34 -10.18 -12.95
N ALA A 194 8.00 -10.26 -13.00
CA ALA A 194 7.16 -10.44 -11.81
C ALA A 194 7.41 -11.75 -11.07
N THR A 195 7.44 -12.88 -11.79
CA THR A 195 7.57 -14.21 -11.17
C THR A 195 8.95 -14.79 -11.43
N ASP A 196 9.66 -15.13 -10.35
CA ASP A 196 11.06 -15.64 -10.37
C ASP A 196 12.00 -14.77 -11.24
N GLY A 197 11.84 -13.44 -11.16
CA GLY A 197 12.63 -12.49 -11.94
C GLY A 197 12.41 -12.61 -13.45
N GLY A 198 11.20 -13.01 -13.87
CA GLY A 198 10.82 -13.15 -15.27
C GLY A 198 11.03 -14.53 -15.87
N LYS A 199 11.49 -15.51 -15.08
CA LYS A 199 11.68 -16.88 -15.58
C LYS A 199 10.36 -17.63 -15.83
N VAL A 200 9.29 -17.20 -15.19
CA VAL A 200 7.95 -17.78 -15.36
C VAL A 200 7.00 -16.67 -15.82
N GLY A 201 6.63 -16.72 -17.10
CA GLY A 201 5.65 -15.82 -17.69
C GLY A 201 4.21 -16.27 -17.47
N LEU A 202 3.30 -15.42 -17.89
CA LEU A 202 1.87 -15.60 -17.76
C LEU A 202 1.34 -16.68 -18.73
N ASP A 203 0.63 -17.67 -18.18
CA ASP A 203 -0.04 -18.71 -18.97
C ASP A 203 -1.45 -18.24 -19.34
N TRP A 204 -1.60 -17.72 -20.55
CA TRP A 204 -2.90 -17.23 -21.02
C TRP A 204 -4.01 -18.28 -21.09
N ASN A 205 -3.72 -19.58 -20.96
CA ASN A 205 -4.77 -20.59 -20.83
C ASN A 205 -5.46 -20.56 -19.46
N ALA A 206 -4.83 -19.95 -18.46
CA ALA A 206 -5.41 -19.68 -17.14
C ALA A 206 -6.23 -18.38 -17.09
N ALA A 207 -6.24 -17.59 -18.17
CA ALA A 207 -7.06 -16.39 -18.28
C ALA A 207 -8.56 -16.74 -18.30
N PRO A 208 -9.45 -15.83 -17.84
CA PRO A 208 -9.14 -14.50 -17.32
C PRO A 208 -8.60 -14.52 -15.89
N PHE A 209 -7.61 -13.66 -15.62
CA PHE A 209 -7.12 -13.40 -14.27
C PHE A 209 -7.97 -12.31 -13.64
N VAL A 210 -8.38 -12.49 -12.38
CA VAL A 210 -9.29 -11.56 -11.71
C VAL A 210 -8.76 -11.19 -10.33
N ALA A 211 -8.52 -9.90 -10.10
CA ALA A 211 -8.25 -9.33 -8.78
C ALA A 211 -9.46 -8.50 -8.33
N SER A 212 -9.85 -8.63 -7.08
CA SER A 212 -11.03 -7.99 -6.52
C SER A 212 -10.68 -6.91 -5.50
N PHE A 213 -11.42 -5.80 -5.54
CA PHE A 213 -11.23 -4.62 -4.72
C PHE A 213 -12.53 -4.23 -4.02
N GLN A 214 -12.45 -3.73 -2.79
CA GLN A 214 -13.56 -3.18 -2.02
C GLN A 214 -13.06 -2.14 -0.99
N GLY A 215 -13.99 -1.42 -0.35
CA GLY A 215 -13.62 -0.43 0.67
C GLY A 215 -13.12 0.88 0.06
N PHE A 216 -13.89 1.46 -0.86
CA PHE A 216 -13.50 2.63 -1.66
C PHE A 216 -13.61 3.98 -0.95
N GLY A 217 -13.59 3.99 0.39
CA GLY A 217 -13.50 5.23 1.16
C GLY A 217 -12.09 5.81 1.09
N VAL A 218 -11.96 7.11 1.35
CA VAL A 218 -10.66 7.80 1.36
C VAL A 218 -10.63 8.71 2.59
N ASP A 219 -9.74 8.43 3.55
CA ASP A 219 -9.49 9.28 4.72
C ASP A 219 -8.15 10.03 4.54
N SER A 220 -8.14 10.92 3.56
CA SER A 220 -6.96 11.70 3.17
C SER A 220 -7.37 13.11 2.77
N CYS A 221 -6.45 14.06 2.86
CA CYS A 221 -6.76 15.44 2.54
C CYS A 221 -6.73 15.68 1.03
N ASP A 222 -7.88 16.05 0.47
CA ASP A 222 -8.04 16.49 -0.91
C ASP A 222 -7.27 17.80 -1.14
N VAL A 223 -6.39 17.83 -2.16
CA VAL A 223 -5.54 18.98 -2.46
C VAL A 223 -6.21 20.04 -3.34
N ALA A 224 -7.52 19.94 -3.61
CA ALA A 224 -8.26 20.95 -4.40
C ALA A 224 -8.12 22.38 -3.82
N GLY A 225 -7.97 22.51 -2.50
CA GLY A 225 -7.71 23.79 -1.82
C GLY A 225 -6.23 24.20 -1.77
N GLY A 226 -5.35 23.46 -2.45
CA GLY A 226 -3.89 23.60 -2.40
C GLY A 226 -3.24 22.69 -1.35
N ILE A 227 -2.03 22.23 -1.67
CA ILE A 227 -1.23 21.28 -0.87
C ILE A 227 -0.99 21.79 0.57
N SER A 228 -0.81 23.09 0.77
CA SER A 228 -0.52 23.68 2.09
C SER A 228 -1.61 23.41 3.13
N ALA A 229 -2.89 23.31 2.72
CA ALA A 229 -3.99 23.05 3.65
C ALA A 229 -3.94 21.62 4.25
N CYS A 230 -3.31 20.69 3.55
CA CYS A 230 -3.08 19.32 4.03
C CYS A 230 -1.87 19.22 4.97
N LYS A 231 -1.08 20.29 5.05
CA LYS A 231 0.07 20.41 5.96
C LYS A 231 -0.29 21.14 7.25
N ASP A 232 -1.57 21.31 7.58
CA ASP A 232 -1.98 21.93 8.85
C ASP A 232 -1.80 20.95 10.02
N ASP A 233 -1.16 21.39 11.11
CA ASP A 233 -0.91 20.58 12.31
C ASP A 233 -2.21 20.25 13.09
N GLY A 234 -3.32 20.94 12.81
CA GLY A 234 -4.64 20.61 13.36
C GLY A 234 -5.31 19.40 12.72
N LYS A 235 -4.73 18.81 11.66
CA LYS A 235 -5.25 17.58 11.03
C LYS A 235 -4.91 16.37 11.89
N TRP A 236 -5.85 15.42 12.00
CA TRP A 236 -5.69 14.24 12.86
C TRP A 236 -4.39 13.48 12.59
N TYR A 237 -4.03 13.29 11.31
CA TYR A 237 -2.84 12.55 10.90
C TYR A 237 -1.52 13.29 11.16
N GLN A 238 -1.55 14.56 11.59
CA GLN A 238 -0.36 15.32 12.02
C GLN A 238 -0.17 15.33 13.54
N GLY A 239 -1.07 14.69 14.30
CA GLY A 239 -0.94 14.54 15.75
C GLY A 239 0.40 13.93 16.17
N ALA A 240 0.91 14.34 17.33
CA ALA A 240 2.22 13.93 17.83
C ALA A 240 2.36 12.39 17.99
N GLU A 241 1.24 11.71 18.28
CA GLU A 241 1.11 10.26 18.35
C GLU A 241 1.36 9.55 17.00
N HIS A 242 1.33 10.30 15.90
CA HIS A 242 1.55 9.80 14.55
C HIS A 242 2.90 10.23 13.95
N HIS A 243 3.77 10.88 14.74
CA HIS A 243 5.09 11.28 14.26
C HIS A 243 6.05 10.10 14.11
N ASP A 244 5.79 8.99 14.82
CA ASP A 244 6.57 7.76 14.75
C ASP A 244 5.70 6.54 15.11
N LEU A 245 6.21 5.33 14.88
CA LEU A 245 5.56 4.11 15.37
C LEU A 245 5.65 4.00 16.89
N ASN A 246 4.59 3.49 17.52
CA ASN A 246 4.63 3.12 18.94
C ASN A 246 5.38 1.79 19.16
N GLY A 247 5.69 1.46 20.42
CA GLY A 247 6.47 0.27 20.77
C GLY A 247 5.88 -1.06 20.27
N ASN A 248 4.54 -1.19 20.25
CA ASN A 248 3.89 -2.40 19.74
C ASN A 248 4.04 -2.53 18.23
N GLN A 249 3.85 -1.42 17.50
CA GLN A 249 4.03 -1.37 16.05
C GLN A 249 5.48 -1.64 15.65
N ILE A 250 6.45 -1.13 16.42
CA ILE A 250 7.87 -1.43 16.20
C ILE A 250 8.15 -2.93 16.40
N ALA A 251 7.59 -3.55 17.44
CA ALA A 251 7.75 -5.00 17.67
C ALA A 251 7.15 -5.82 16.52
N GLN A 252 5.96 -5.47 16.04
CA GLN A 252 5.33 -6.10 14.88
C GLN A 252 6.19 -5.96 13.61
N LEU A 253 6.68 -4.75 13.33
CA LEU A 253 7.53 -4.50 12.16
C LEU A 253 8.84 -5.31 12.21
N LYS A 254 9.45 -5.43 13.39
CA LYS A 254 10.64 -6.29 13.59
C LYS A 254 10.34 -7.76 13.33
N ASP A 255 9.18 -8.24 13.77
CA ASP A 255 8.73 -9.62 13.51
C ASP A 255 8.54 -9.90 12.01
N VAL A 256 7.87 -8.98 11.30
CA VAL A 256 7.70 -9.04 9.84
C VAL A 256 9.05 -9.08 9.14
N ARG A 257 9.98 -8.20 9.51
CA ARG A 257 11.32 -8.16 8.91
C ARG A 257 12.08 -9.47 9.11
N GLN A 258 12.03 -10.03 10.31
CA GLN A 258 12.76 -11.25 10.62
C GLN A 258 12.20 -12.47 9.90
N LYS A 259 10.88 -12.55 9.70
CA LYS A 259 10.21 -13.77 9.24
C LYS A 259 9.77 -13.73 7.78
N HIS A 260 9.46 -12.55 7.26
CA HIS A 260 8.71 -12.40 6.01
C HIS A 260 9.45 -11.64 4.92
N VAL A 261 10.42 -10.78 5.24
CA VAL A 261 11.20 -10.05 4.23
C VAL A 261 12.11 -10.99 3.46
N THR A 262 11.96 -10.98 2.14
CA THR A 262 12.74 -11.79 1.19
C THR A 262 13.71 -10.95 0.35
N TYR A 263 13.45 -9.64 0.23
CA TYR A 263 14.35 -8.66 -0.39
C TYR A 263 14.22 -7.31 0.30
N ASP A 264 15.35 -6.65 0.54
CA ASP A 264 15.40 -5.28 1.05
C ASP A 264 16.55 -4.51 0.39
N TYR A 265 16.22 -3.45 -0.36
CA TYR A 265 17.19 -2.56 -1.01
C TYR A 265 18.26 -2.05 -0.04
N CYS A 266 17.92 -1.84 1.24
CA CYS A 266 18.84 -1.38 2.27
C CYS A 266 19.97 -2.38 2.58
N THR A 267 19.78 -3.67 2.29
CA THR A 267 20.78 -4.74 2.48
C THR A 267 21.40 -5.24 1.18
N ASP A 268 20.90 -4.81 0.02
CA ASP A 268 21.40 -5.23 -1.28
C ASP A 268 22.74 -4.56 -1.62
N ARG A 269 23.83 -5.23 -1.19
CA ARG A 269 25.21 -4.79 -1.45
C ARG A 269 25.66 -4.99 -2.90
N LYS A 270 24.90 -5.73 -3.72
CA LYS A 270 25.18 -5.85 -5.16
C LYS A 270 24.70 -4.61 -5.90
N ARG A 271 23.56 -4.05 -5.49
CA ARG A 271 23.02 -2.81 -6.06
C ARG A 271 23.71 -1.56 -5.51
N THR A 272 23.90 -1.50 -4.19
CA THR A 272 24.50 -0.33 -3.52
C THR A 272 25.62 -0.78 -2.58
N ALA A 273 26.87 -0.40 -2.90
CA ALA A 273 28.03 -0.80 -2.10
C ALA A 273 27.90 -0.36 -0.62
N THR A 274 27.31 0.82 -0.40
CA THR A 274 26.95 1.36 0.91
C THR A 274 25.44 1.47 1.03
N ALA A 275 24.90 1.13 2.21
CA ALA A 275 23.47 1.28 2.48
C ALA A 275 23.01 2.74 2.29
N PRO A 276 21.83 2.97 1.69
CA PRO A 276 21.20 4.28 1.67
C PRO A 276 21.05 4.86 3.09
N VAL A 277 21.23 6.17 3.23
CA VAL A 277 21.35 6.84 4.54
C VAL A 277 20.05 6.81 5.34
N GLU A 278 18.90 6.70 4.67
CA GLU A 278 17.59 6.56 5.31
C GLU A 278 17.40 5.22 6.04
N CYS A 279 18.13 4.18 5.65
CA CYS A 279 17.91 2.82 6.14
C CYS A 279 18.08 2.70 7.66
N ALA A 280 19.10 3.35 8.22
CA ALA A 280 19.37 3.34 9.66
C ALA A 280 18.20 3.91 10.48
N ARG A 281 17.50 4.93 9.97
CA ARG A 281 16.34 5.54 10.66
C ARG A 281 15.04 4.77 10.43
N ASN A 282 14.92 4.08 9.30
CA ASN A 282 13.76 3.27 8.97
C ASN A 282 13.74 1.91 9.71
N TRP A 283 14.90 1.43 10.18
CA TRP A 283 15.01 0.10 10.76
C TRP A 283 14.69 -0.03 12.25
N TYR A 284 14.65 1.07 13.02
CA TYR A 284 14.48 1.04 14.48
C TYR A 284 15.46 0.07 15.17
N GLU A 285 16.72 0.06 14.72
CA GLU A 285 17.81 -0.73 15.32
C GLU A 285 18.19 -0.22 16.71
#